data_AF-A0A932FT17-F1
#
_entry.id   AF-A0A932FT17-F1
#
_cell.length_a   1.000
_cell.length_b   1.000
_cell.length_c   1.000
_cell.angle_alpha   90.00
_cell.angle_beta   90.00
_cell.angle_gamma   90.00
#
_symmetry.space_group_name_H-M   'P 1'
#
loop_
_entity.id
_entity.type
_entity.pdbx_description
1 polymer ?
#
loop_
_entity_poly.entity_id
_entity_poly.type
_entity_poly.pdbx_seq_one_letter_code
_entity_poly.pdbx_strand_id
1 'polypeptide(L)'
;MEQDSARKIVREGYAHIAREGSSCCGGGSSCGCGSGNKAESISRHIGYSEDDIGSVPAGANLGLGCGNPVALASLKEGERVLDLGSGAGFDCFLAAEKVGAQGKVIGVDMTPE
;
A
#
# COMPACT_ATOMS: atom_id res chain seq x y z
N MET A 1 22.31 18.34 -7.06
CA MET A 1 21.37 18.66 -8.17
C MET A 1 20.85 17.41 -8.87
N GLU A 2 21.62 16.33 -9.04
CA GLU A 2 21.14 15.10 -9.70
C GLU A 2 20.10 14.31 -8.89
N GLN A 3 20.27 14.23 -7.55
CA GLN A 3 19.36 13.49 -6.66
C GLN A 3 17.93 14.05 -6.60
N ASP A 4 17.75 15.36 -6.82
CA ASP A 4 16.41 15.96 -6.82
C ASP A 4 15.60 15.59 -8.06
N SER A 5 16.26 15.34 -9.20
CA SER A 5 15.56 14.94 -10.43
C SER A 5 14.98 13.53 -10.30
N ALA A 6 15.76 12.58 -9.76
CA ALA A 6 15.30 11.20 -9.58
C ALA A 6 14.15 11.11 -8.58
N ARG A 7 14.24 11.82 -7.43
CA ARG A 7 13.15 11.89 -6.44
C ARG A 7 11.88 12.48 -7.03
N LYS A 8 12.02 13.52 -7.87
CA LYS A 8 10.89 14.14 -8.57
C LYS A 8 10.22 13.16 -9.52
N ILE A 9 10.99 12.45 -10.35
CA ILE A 9 10.44 11.43 -11.27
C ILE A 9 9.70 10.34 -10.51
N VAL A 10 10.28 9.82 -9.42
CA VAL A 10 9.63 8.80 -8.59
C VAL A 10 8.33 9.33 -7.99
N ARG A 11 8.33 10.55 -7.42
CA ARG A 11 7.14 11.18 -6.87
C ARG A 11 6.05 11.36 -7.93
N GLU A 12 6.41 11.84 -9.12
CA GLU A 12 5.46 12.04 -10.22
C GLU A 12 4.83 10.72 -10.67
N GLY A 13 5.60 9.63 -10.69
CA GLY A 13 5.09 8.28 -10.99
C GLY A 13 4.05 7.79 -9.98
N TYR A 14 4.33 7.91 -8.68
CA TYR A 14 3.36 7.52 -7.64
C TYR A 14 2.15 8.46 -7.59
N ALA A 15 2.35 9.77 -7.78
CA ALA A 15 1.25 10.75 -7.83
C ALA A 15 0.27 10.47 -8.98
N HIS A 16 0.79 10.04 -10.14
CA HIS A 16 -0.05 9.64 -11.27
C HIS A 16 -0.95 8.46 -10.92
N ILE A 17 -0.39 7.42 -10.28
CA ILE A 17 -1.14 6.24 -9.85
C ILE A 17 -2.20 6.61 -8.80
N ALA A 18 -1.84 7.41 -7.80
CA ALA A 18 -2.75 7.84 -6.73
C ALA A 18 -3.96 8.62 -7.28
N ARG A 19 -3.76 9.49 -8.27
CA ARG A 19 -4.84 10.28 -8.88
C ARG A 19 -5.74 9.47 -9.82
N GLU A 20 -5.16 8.58 -10.62
CA GLU A 20 -5.90 7.88 -11.68
C GLU A 20 -6.42 6.50 -11.26
N GLY A 21 -5.98 5.98 -10.12
CA GLY A 21 -6.27 4.61 -9.69
C GLY A 21 -5.69 3.55 -10.63
N SER A 22 -4.70 3.92 -11.46
CA SER A 22 -4.08 3.03 -12.45
C SER A 22 -2.91 2.28 -11.83
N SER A 23 -2.89 0.95 -11.93
CA SER A 23 -1.77 0.14 -11.40
C SER A 23 -0.47 0.45 -12.16
N CYS A 24 0.66 0.53 -11.45
CA CYS A 24 2.01 0.76 -12.01
C CYS A 24 2.35 -0.14 -13.21
N CYS A 25 1.80 -1.36 -13.27
CA CYS A 25 2.01 -2.31 -14.37
C CYS A 25 1.09 -2.02 -15.58
N GLY A 26 1.45 -0.97 -16.34
CA GLY A 26 0.86 -0.69 -17.65
C GLY A 26 1.31 -1.69 -18.73
N GLY A 27 0.36 -2.47 -19.25
CA GLY A 27 0.37 -3.08 -20.59
C GLY A 27 1.70 -3.55 -21.20
N GLY A 28 2.34 -4.58 -20.64
CA GLY A 28 3.52 -5.19 -21.26
C GLY A 28 4.24 -6.20 -20.37
N SER A 29 3.74 -7.45 -20.35
CA SER A 29 4.42 -8.71 -20.00
C SER A 29 5.30 -8.75 -18.73
N SER A 30 4.76 -9.30 -17.63
CA SER A 30 5.40 -10.36 -16.79
C SER A 30 4.54 -10.74 -15.56
N CYS A 31 3.49 -9.99 -15.22
CA CYS A 31 2.60 -10.33 -14.11
C CYS A 31 1.23 -10.70 -14.69
N GLY A 32 0.91 -11.99 -14.71
CA GLY A 32 -0.31 -12.55 -15.31
C GLY A 32 -1.60 -12.20 -14.56
N CYS A 33 -2.01 -10.92 -14.61
CA CYS A 33 -3.22 -10.45 -13.94
C CYS A 33 -4.34 -10.25 -14.97
N GLY A 34 -5.23 -11.25 -15.05
CA GLY A 34 -6.47 -11.19 -15.82
C GLY A 34 -7.48 -10.17 -15.29
N SER A 35 -8.52 -9.95 -16.09
CA SER A 35 -9.57 -8.93 -16.00
C SER A 35 -10.45 -8.98 -14.72
N GLY A 36 -9.88 -8.66 -13.56
CA GLY A 36 -10.56 -8.33 -12.31
C GLY A 36 -9.91 -7.11 -11.65
N ASN A 37 -10.42 -6.66 -10.49
CA ASN A 37 -9.82 -5.57 -9.70
C ASN A 37 -8.32 -5.86 -9.48
N LYS A 38 -7.46 -5.24 -10.29
CA LYS A 38 -6.02 -5.58 -10.38
C LYS A 38 -5.34 -5.45 -9.03
N ALA A 39 -5.72 -4.43 -8.25
CA ALA A 39 -5.17 -4.19 -6.91
C ALA A 39 -5.43 -5.34 -5.94
N GLU A 40 -6.68 -5.82 -5.84
CA GLU A 40 -7.03 -6.95 -4.99
C GLU A 40 -6.33 -8.25 -5.44
N SER A 41 -6.22 -8.44 -6.76
CA SER A 41 -5.49 -9.59 -7.30
C SER A 41 -4.03 -9.57 -6.85
N ILE A 42 -3.36 -8.42 -6.93
CA ILE A 42 -1.98 -8.26 -6.44
C ILE A 42 -1.92 -8.54 -4.94
N SER A 43 -2.82 -7.95 -4.14
CA SER A 43 -2.88 -8.17 -2.68
C SER A 43 -3.03 -9.65 -2.30
N ARG A 44 -3.92 -10.39 -2.97
CA ARG A 44 -4.03 -11.84 -2.77
C ARG A 44 -2.72 -12.57 -3.05
N HIS A 45 -2.06 -12.25 -4.17
CA HIS A 45 -0.81 -12.91 -4.57
C HIS A 45 0.34 -12.66 -3.59
N ILE A 46 0.35 -11.51 -2.92
CA ILE A 46 1.37 -11.14 -1.93
C ILE A 46 0.98 -11.51 -0.49
N GLY A 47 -0.14 -12.21 -0.31
CA GLY A 47 -0.50 -12.89 0.94
C GLY A 47 -1.47 -12.14 1.86
N TYR A 48 -2.23 -11.18 1.36
CA TYR A 48 -3.36 -10.63 2.12
C TYR A 48 -4.60 -11.52 1.98
N SER A 49 -5.35 -11.65 3.06
CA SER A 49 -6.63 -12.36 3.05
C SER A 49 -7.75 -11.51 2.45
N GLU A 50 -8.87 -12.13 2.08
CA GLU A 50 -10.06 -11.38 1.63
C GLU A 50 -10.61 -10.47 2.74
N ASP A 51 -10.48 -10.89 4.00
CA ASP A 51 -10.89 -10.07 5.15
C ASP A 51 -10.00 -8.83 5.28
N ASP A 52 -8.68 -8.95 5.08
CA ASP A 52 -7.76 -7.80 5.09
C ASP A 52 -8.10 -6.82 3.94
N ILE A 53 -8.42 -7.35 2.75
CA ILE A 53 -8.77 -6.51 1.59
C ILE A 53 -10.11 -5.80 1.83
N GLY A 54 -11.07 -6.45 2.50
CA GLY A 54 -12.40 -5.92 2.76
C GLY A 54 -12.49 -5.00 3.98
N SER A 55 -11.53 -5.05 4.91
CA SER A 55 -11.56 -4.26 6.15
C SER A 55 -11.05 -2.83 6.00
N VAL A 56 -10.32 -2.55 4.92
CA VAL A 56 -9.74 -1.21 4.66
C VAL A 56 -10.71 -0.28 3.93
N PRO A 57 -10.56 1.05 4.07
CA PRO A 57 -11.33 2.01 3.29
C PRO A 57 -11.13 1.84 1.78
N ALA A 58 -12.21 2.08 1.01
CA ALA A 58 -12.14 2.10 -0.44
C ALA A 58 -11.08 3.11 -0.93
N GLY A 59 -10.22 2.68 -1.86
CA GLY A 59 -9.11 3.49 -2.37
C GLY A 59 -7.81 3.38 -1.58
N ALA A 60 -7.79 2.75 -0.39
CA ALA A 60 -6.56 2.53 0.36
C ALA A 60 -5.62 1.53 -0.35
N ASN A 61 -6.18 0.59 -1.11
CA ASN A 61 -5.42 -0.40 -1.87
C ASN A 61 -5.15 0.06 -3.32
N LEU A 62 -3.94 0.59 -3.56
CA LEU A 62 -3.49 0.99 -4.91
C LEU A 62 -2.85 -0.16 -5.71
N GLY A 63 -2.71 -1.36 -5.13
CA GLY A 63 -2.12 -2.52 -5.81
C GLY A 63 -0.62 -2.39 -6.10
N LEU A 64 0.11 -1.64 -5.29
CA LEU A 64 1.55 -1.39 -5.47
C LEU A 64 2.44 -2.16 -4.47
N GLY A 65 1.84 -2.91 -3.56
CA GLY A 65 2.55 -3.66 -2.54
C GLY A 65 3.37 -4.82 -3.12
N CYS A 66 4.49 -5.13 -2.46
CA CYS A 66 5.36 -6.25 -2.80
C CYS A 66 5.36 -7.39 -1.75
N GLY A 67 4.62 -7.24 -0.65
CA GLY A 67 4.52 -8.21 0.43
C GLY A 67 3.40 -7.84 1.40
N ASN A 68 3.26 -8.62 2.48
CA ASN A 68 2.32 -8.38 3.59
C ASN A 68 3.09 -8.16 4.91
N PRO A 69 3.50 -6.92 5.25
CA PRO A 69 4.25 -6.62 6.46
C PRO A 69 3.46 -6.89 7.74
N VAL A 70 2.14 -6.66 7.71
CA VAL A 70 1.25 -6.82 8.88
C VAL A 70 1.19 -8.27 9.34
N ALA A 71 1.14 -9.22 8.40
CA ALA A 71 1.19 -10.65 8.72
C ALA A 71 2.52 -11.09 9.35
N LEU A 72 3.62 -10.43 8.99
CA LEU A 72 4.96 -10.79 9.46
C LEU A 72 5.33 -10.12 10.78
N ALA A 73 4.83 -8.91 11.03
CA ALA A 73 5.27 -8.06 12.14
C ALA A 73 4.78 -8.53 13.53
N SER A 74 3.85 -9.49 13.61
CA SER A 74 3.30 -10.01 14.88
C SER A 74 2.86 -8.88 15.84
N LEU A 75 2.22 -7.85 15.29
CA LEU A 75 1.83 -6.64 16.00
C LEU A 75 0.95 -6.94 17.22
N LYS A 76 1.16 -6.19 18.30
CA LYS A 76 0.45 -6.35 19.58
C LYS A 76 -0.35 -5.10 19.93
N GLU A 77 -1.39 -5.29 20.73
CA GLU A 77 -2.19 -4.20 21.25
C GLU A 77 -1.30 -3.19 22.02
N GLY A 78 -1.52 -1.90 21.78
CA GLY A 78 -0.76 -0.81 22.41
C GLY A 78 0.55 -0.44 21.71
N GLU A 79 0.97 -1.19 20.68
CA GLU A 79 2.21 -0.88 19.97
C GLU A 79 2.12 0.39 19.11
N ARG A 80 3.30 0.97 18.84
CA ARG A 80 3.46 2.11 17.95
C ARG A 80 4.16 1.68 16.68
N VAL A 81 3.52 1.89 15.54
CA VAL A 81 3.98 1.43 14.22
C VAL A 81 4.28 2.64 13.34
N LEU A 82 5.39 2.58 12.61
CA LEU A 82 5.77 3.53 11.57
C LEU A 82 5.80 2.78 10.24
N ASP A 83 4.98 3.23 9.30
CA ASP A 83 4.91 2.70 7.93
C ASP A 83 5.57 3.71 6.97
N LEU A 84 6.58 3.24 6.22
CA LEU A 84 7.40 4.06 5.33
C LEU A 84 7.09 3.74 3.88
N GLY A 85 6.54 4.70 3.15
CA GLY A 85 5.92 4.47 1.84
C GLY A 85 4.48 3.98 1.98
N SER A 86 3.73 4.58 2.90
CA SER A 86 2.38 4.12 3.26
C SER A 86 1.36 4.25 2.13
N GLY A 87 1.64 5.05 1.10
CA GLY A 87 0.72 5.37 0.01
C GLY A 87 -0.63 5.82 0.55
N ALA A 88 -1.71 5.25 -0.01
CA ALA A 88 -3.08 5.49 0.44
C ALA A 88 -3.44 4.80 1.78
N GLY A 89 -2.48 4.12 2.43
CA GLY A 89 -2.58 3.69 3.82
C GLY A 89 -3.04 2.25 4.03
N PHE A 90 -2.97 1.36 3.03
CA PHE A 90 -3.43 -0.03 3.13
C PHE A 90 -2.90 -0.74 4.38
N ASP A 91 -1.57 -0.81 4.55
CA ASP A 91 -0.95 -1.43 5.72
C ASP A 91 -1.17 -0.63 6.99
N CYS A 92 -1.26 0.70 6.91
CA CYS A 92 -1.57 1.54 8.06
C CYS A 92 -2.92 1.18 8.69
N PHE A 93 -3.96 0.99 7.88
CA PHE A 93 -5.29 0.64 8.35
C PHE A 93 -5.33 -0.77 8.96
N LEU A 94 -4.68 -1.73 8.30
CA LEU A 94 -4.57 -3.09 8.82
C LEU A 94 -3.79 -3.13 10.14
N ALA A 95 -2.67 -2.42 10.23
CA ALA A 95 -1.90 -2.30 11.46
C ALA A 95 -2.70 -1.63 12.58
N ALA A 96 -3.53 -0.62 12.27
CA ALA A 96 -4.34 0.09 13.25
C ALA A 96 -5.34 -0.83 13.94
N GLU A 97 -5.93 -1.77 13.19
CA GLU A 97 -6.80 -2.80 13.76
C GLU A 97 -6.04 -3.71 14.74
N LYS A 98 -4.82 -4.13 14.40
CA LYS A 98 -4.01 -5.03 15.23
C LYS A 98 -3.50 -4.38 16.53
N VAL A 99 -3.08 -3.12 16.47
CA VAL A 99 -2.56 -2.41 17.65
C VAL A 99 -3.65 -1.84 18.55
N GLY A 100 -4.89 -1.80 18.06
CA GLY A 100 -6.07 -1.41 18.84
C GLY A 100 -6.06 0.05 19.31
N ALA A 101 -7.07 0.41 20.11
CA ALA A 101 -7.32 1.79 20.53
C ALA A 101 -6.21 2.40 21.40
N GLN A 102 -5.38 1.57 22.05
CA GLN A 102 -4.25 2.01 22.86
C GLN A 102 -2.97 2.17 22.03
N GLY A 103 -2.94 1.63 20.81
CA GLY A 103 -1.82 1.71 19.90
C GLY A 103 -1.83 2.98 19.05
N LYS A 104 -0.82 3.11 18.18
CA LYS A 104 -0.74 4.21 17.23
C LYS A 104 0.00 3.80 15.97
N VAL A 105 -0.57 4.12 14.82
CA VAL A 105 0.09 3.94 13.52
C VAL A 105 0.37 5.29 12.89
N ILE A 106 1.55 5.45 12.32
CA ILE A 106 1.99 6.65 11.62
C ILE A 106 2.44 6.24 10.22
N GLY A 107 1.69 6.65 9.20
CA GLY A 107 2.11 6.52 7.80
C GLY A 107 2.93 7.72 7.37
N VAL A 108 4.02 7.47 6.66
CA VAL A 108 4.84 8.51 6.02
C VAL A 108 4.99 8.15 4.55
N ASP A 109 4.51 9.04 3.68
CA ASP A 109 4.73 8.96 2.24
C ASP A 109 5.38 10.23 1.71
N MET A 110 6.03 10.12 0.55
CA MET A 110 6.59 11.26 -0.17
C MET A 110 5.53 11.96 -1.05
N THR A 111 4.44 11.27 -1.35
CA THR A 111 3.41 11.66 -2.33
C THR A 111 2.22 12.29 -1.60
N PRO A 112 1.89 13.57 -1.85
CA PRO A 112 0.79 14.27 -1.16
C PRO A 112 -0.61 13.94 -1.69
N GLU A 113 -0.72 13.35 -2.88
CA GLU A 113 -1.96 12.85 -3.49
C GLU A 113 -2.51 11.61 -2.76
#